data_AF-A0A354HSG4-F1
#
_entry.id   AF-A0A354HSG4-F1
#
_cell.length_a   1.000
_cell.length_b   1.000
_cell.length_c   1.000
_cell.angle_alpha   90.00
_cell.angle_beta   90.00
_cell.angle_gamma   90.00
#
_symmetry.space_group_name_H-M   'P 1'
#
loop_
_entity.id
_entity.type
_entity.pdbx_description
1 polymer ?
#
loop_
_entity_poly.entity_id
_entity_poly.type
_entity_poly.pdbx_seq_one_letter_code
_entity_poly.pdbx_strand_id
1 'polypeptide(L)' 'MGYGDNSKATLMTRGLAEIARLGIKLGAEKVTFAGLAGIGDLIATCTSKHSRNWQAGFALGQGESLEDI' A
#
# COMPACT_ATOMS: atom_id res chain seq x y z
N MET A 1 -0.54 -20.11 -3.17
CA MET A 1 -0.41 -18.66 -2.87
C MET A 1 0.61 -18.45 -1.74
N GLY A 2 1.90 -18.68 -2.03
CA GLY A 2 2.99 -18.69 -1.04
C GLY A 2 3.81 -17.39 -0.98
N TYR A 3 3.27 -16.27 -1.47
CA TYR A 3 4.02 -15.02 -1.55
C TYR A 3 4.25 -14.35 -0.18
N GLY A 4 3.53 -14.78 0.87
CA GLY A 4 3.87 -14.53 2.28
C GLY A 4 4.02 -13.06 2.68
N ASP A 5 4.57 -12.84 3.88
CA ASP A 5 4.79 -11.49 4.42
C ASP A 5 5.94 -10.76 3.71
N ASN A 6 6.91 -11.49 3.16
CA ASN A 6 8.04 -10.90 2.43
C ASN A 6 7.62 -10.22 1.13
N SER A 7 6.66 -10.78 0.38
CA SER A 7 6.17 -10.10 -0.83
C SER A 7 5.35 -8.87 -0.47
N LYS A 8 4.57 -8.91 0.62
CA LYS A 8 3.87 -7.71 1.14
C LYS A 8 4.85 -6.63 1.56
N ALA A 9 5.90 -6.99 2.29
CA ALA A 9 6.94 -6.06 2.71
C ALA A 9 7.64 -5.42 1.50
N THR A 10 7.92 -6.21 0.46
CA THR A 10 8.50 -5.71 -0.79
C THR A 10 7.56 -4.71 -1.49
N LEU A 11 6.28 -5.03 -1.60
CA LEU A 11 5.27 -4.16 -2.22
C LEU A 11 5.15 -2.84 -1.45
N MET A 12 5.02 -2.89 -0.13
CA MET A 12 4.93 -1.69 0.72
C MET A 12 6.19 -0.82 0.62
N THR A 13 7.38 -1.44 0.63
CA THR A 13 8.65 -0.70 0.52
C THR A 13 8.76 0.02 -0.83
N ARG A 14 8.37 -0.63 -1.92
CA ARG A 14 8.36 0.00 -3.26
C ARG A 14 7.30 1.10 -3.36
N GLY A 15 6.10 0.85 -2.84
CA GLY A 15 5.02 1.83 -2.81
C GLY A 15 5.40 3.10 -2.02
N LEU A 16 6.02 2.95 -0.84
CA LEU A 16 6.51 4.08 -0.07
C LEU A 16 7.55 4.91 -0.84
N ALA A 17 8.45 4.25 -1.59
CA ALA A 17 9.43 4.94 -2.42
C ALA A 17 8.78 5.71 -3.60
N GLU A 18 7.68 5.20 -4.16
CA GLU A 18 6.88 5.88 -5.18
C GLU A 18 6.16 7.11 -4.61
N ILE A 19 5.46 6.94 -3.48
CA ILE A 19 4.75 8.02 -2.78
C ILE A 19 5.75 9.12 -2.37
N ALA A 20 6.91 8.75 -1.82
CA ALA A 20 7.94 9.71 -1.43
C ALA A 20 8.49 10.50 -2.61
N ARG A 21 8.78 9.83 -3.75
CA ARG A 21 9.26 10.53 -4.96
C ARG A 21 8.23 11.52 -5.49
N LEU A 22 6.95 11.13 -5.53
CA LEU A 22 5.87 12.01 -5.95
C LEU A 22 5.73 13.20 -5.00
N GLY A 23 5.64 12.95 -3.70
CA GLY A 23 5.45 14.02 -2.73
C GLY A 23 6.63 14.99 -2.67
N ILE A 24 7.87 14.51 -2.75
CA ILE A 24 9.06 15.38 -2.86
C ILE A 24 8.98 16.26 -4.11
N LYS A 25 8.55 15.69 -5.25
CA LYS A 25 8.36 16.47 -6.49
C LYS A 25 7.28 17.55 -6.35
N LEU A 26 6.30 17.33 -5.46
CA LEU A 26 5.23 18.28 -5.11
C LEU A 26 5.60 19.21 -3.94
N GLY A 27 6.82 19.14 -3.41
CA GLY A 27 7.33 20.04 -2.36
C GLY A 27 7.25 19.48 -0.93
N ALA A 28 6.91 18.21 -0.74
CA ALA A 28 6.92 17.58 0.58
C ALA A 28 8.35 17.28 1.06
N GLU A 29 8.55 17.29 2.38
CA GLU A 29 9.81 16.90 2.98
C GLU A 29 9.96 15.38 3.07
N LYS A 30 11.18 14.87 2.84
CA LYS A 30 11.45 13.43 2.88
C LYS A 30 11.12 12.80 4.25
N VAL A 31 11.29 13.55 5.34
CA VAL A 31 11.04 13.06 6.70
C VAL A 31 9.55 12.77 6.95
N THR A 32 8.64 13.44 6.23
CA THR A 32 7.19 13.21 6.33
C THR A 32 6.82 11.75 6.09
N PHE A 33 7.50 11.08 5.14
CA PHE A 33 7.20 9.69 4.78
C PHE A 33 7.67 8.67 5.82
N ALA A 34 8.55 9.05 6.74
CA ALA A 34 8.96 8.23 7.87
C ALA A 34 7.97 8.30 9.05
N GLY A 35 7.04 9.26 9.04
CA GLY A 35 6.03 9.45 10.08
C GLY A 35 4.75 8.64 9.86
N LEU A 36 3.76 8.92 10.72
CA LEU A 36 2.46 8.25 10.68
C LEU A 36 1.75 8.43 9.34
N ALA A 37 1.81 9.62 8.72
CA ALA A 37 1.19 9.89 7.42
C ALA A 37 1.85 9.17 6.23
N GLY A 38 3.04 8.59 6.41
CA GLY A 38 3.76 7.84 5.39
C GLY A 38 3.73 6.35 5.68
N ILE A 39 4.84 5.84 6.22
CA ILE A 39 5.00 4.41 6.49
C ILE A 39 3.97 3.86 7.49
N GLY A 40 3.55 4.67 8.48
CA GLY A 40 2.58 4.23 9.49
C GLY A 40 1.22 3.88 8.90
N ASP A 41 0.62 4.82 8.18
CA ASP A 41 -0.67 4.66 7.51
C ASP A 41 -0.63 3.59 6.41
N LEU A 42 0.49 3.52 5.67
CA LEU A 42 0.69 2.50 4.64
C LEU A 42 0.67 1.09 5.24
N ILE A 43 1.39 0.85 6.34
CA ILE A 43 1.39 -0.46 7.01
C ILE A 43 0.00 -0.78 7.55
N ALA A 44 -0.66 0.16 8.25
CA ALA A 44 -1.99 -0.04 8.81
C ALA A 44 -3.02 -0.44 7.74
N THR A 45 -2.97 0.23 6.58
CA THR A 45 -3.91 -0.02 5.48
C THR A 45 -3.60 -1.31 4.73
N CYS A 46 -2.34 -1.58 4.39
CA CYS A 46 -1.95 -2.77 3.61
C CYS A 46 -2.04 -4.09 4.39
N THR A 47 -2.03 -4.04 5.72
CA THR A 47 -2.11 -5.24 6.58
C THR A 47 -3.50 -5.49 7.15
N SER A 48 -4.42 -4.52 7.06
CA SER A 48 -5.79 -4.66 7.56
C SER A 48 -6.71 -5.31 6.53
N LYS A 49 -7.29 -6.47 6.88
CA LYS A 49 -8.34 -7.13 6.08
C LYS A 49 -9.67 -6.37 6.07
N HIS A 50 -9.85 -5.39 6.96
CA HIS A 50 -11.02 -4.52 6.99
C HIS A 50 -10.87 -3.29 6.08
N SER A 51 -9.68 -3.08 5.51
CA SER A 51 -9.48 -2.05 4.50
C SER A 51 -10.28 -2.39 3.24
N ARG A 52 -11.13 -1.47 2.81
CA ARG A 52 -11.89 -1.59 1.54
C ARG A 52 -10.96 -1.85 0.36
N ASN A 53 -9.81 -1.18 0.32
CA ASN A 53 -8.81 -1.37 -0.74
C ASN A 53 -8.15 -2.76 -0.66
N TRP A 54 -7.93 -3.29 0.54
CA TRP A 54 -7.42 -4.65 0.71
C TRP A 54 -8.43 -5.67 0.20
N GLN A 55 -9.71 -5.51 0.56
CA GLN A 55 -10.79 -6.41 0.13
C GLN A 55 -10.97 -6.37 -1.39
N ALA A 56 -10.98 -5.19 -2.00
CA ALA A 56 -11.05 -5.03 -3.44
C ALA A 56 -9.85 -5.68 -4.15
N GLY A 57 -8.63 -5.41 -3.67
CA GLY A 57 -7.42 -6.04 -4.23
C GLY A 57 -7.40 -7.56 -4.06
N PHE A 58 -7.96 -8.06 -2.96
CA PHE A 58 -8.11 -9.50 -2.72
C PHE A 58 -9.11 -10.12 -3.71
N ALA A 59 -10.31 -9.55 -3.88
CA ALA A 59 -11.31 -10.01 -4.83
C ALA A 59 -10.80 -10.00 -6.27
N LEU A 60 -10.14 -8.91 -6.69
CA LEU A 60 -9.45 -8.84 -7.99
C LEU A 60 -8.40 -9.94 -8.15
N GLY A 61 -7.61 -10.21 -7.09
CA GLY A 61 -6.63 -11.29 -7.08
C GLY A 61 -7.24 -12.71 -7.15
N GLN A 62 -8.51 -12.85 -6.80
CA GLN A 62 -9.29 -14.08 -6.94
C GLN A 62 -9.94 -14.21 -8.32
N GLY A 63 -9.85 -13.19 -9.17
CA GLY A 63 -10.39 -13.18 -10.54
C GLY A 63 -11.79 -12.58 -10.67
N GLU A 64 -12.30 -11.92 -9.63
CA GLU A 64 -13.55 -11.15 -9.70
C GLU A 64 -13.37 -9.91 -10.61
N SER A 65 -14.44 -9.52 -11.31
CA SER A 65 -14.41 -8.33 -12.18
C SER A 65 -14.49 -7.05 -11.34
N LEU A 66 -13.98 -5.94 -11.87
CA LEU A 66 -14.04 -4.66 -11.15
C LEU A 66 -15.47 -4.15 -11.04
N GLU A 67 -16.33 -4.50 -12.00
CA GLU A 67 -17.75 -4.14 -12.02
C GLU A 67 -18.55 -4.81 -10.89
N ASP A 68 -18.05 -5.94 -10.37
CA ASP A 68 -18.70 -6.73 -9.32
C ASP A 68 -18.18 -6.44 -7.90
N ILE A 69 -17.18 -5.55 -7.75
CA ILE A 69 -16.47 -5.21 -6.49
C ILE A 69 -16.84 -3.80 -6.02
#